data_AF-A0A970RL72-F1
#
_entry.id   AF-A0A970RL72-F1
#
_cell.length_a   1.000
_cell.length_b   1.000
_cell.length_c   1.000
_cell.angle_alpha   90.00
_cell.angle_beta   90.00
_cell.angle_gamma   90.00
#
_symmetry.space_group_name_H-M   'P 1'
#
loop_
_entity.id
_entity.type
_entity.pdbx_description
1 polymer ?
#
loop_
_entity_poly.entity_id
_entity_poly.type
_entity_poly.pdbx_seq_one_letter_code
_entity_poly.pdbx_strand_id
1 'polypeptide(L)'
;MKTYKESQKKTLNIKEMPNDQKPREKIETYGSTSLSDLELVAILIGSGTPRIGVYEVARKVLDVLDQAPMDNELGIADFTEIKGIGLAKAAVISAALEIGRRRMPQRRKQIIFPKDVFPLIRHYGNRNQEHFLTISLNGAHEVVTIQVVSIGLVNHTLVHPREVFADPLRQRATAVIVAHNHPSGNLNPSPDDINVTLRLKKAG
;
A
#
# COMPACT_ATOMS: atom_id res chain seq x y z
N MET A 1 15.52 46.90 -0.38
CA MET A 1 15.18 45.66 0.34
C MET A 1 13.77 45.23 -0.12
N LYS A 2 13.67 44.61 -1.29
CA LYS A 2 12.39 44.09 -1.83
C LYS A 2 12.19 42.70 -1.24
N THR A 3 11.07 42.52 -0.55
CA THR A 3 10.72 41.36 0.26
C THR A 3 10.65 40.07 -0.54
N TYR A 4 11.26 39.02 0.01
CA TYR A 4 11.31 37.61 -0.45
C TYR A 4 9.94 36.97 -0.80
N LYS A 5 8.83 37.68 -0.56
CA LYS A 5 7.46 37.26 -0.84
C LYS A 5 6.97 37.58 -2.28
N GLU A 6 7.66 38.43 -3.02
CA GLU A 6 7.24 38.79 -4.40
C GLU A 6 7.72 37.83 -5.50
N SER A 7 8.64 36.90 -5.22
CA SER A 7 9.17 35.95 -6.22
C SER A 7 8.31 34.70 -6.45
N GLN A 8 7.25 34.49 -5.66
CA GLN A 8 6.48 33.24 -5.61
C GLN A 8 5.24 33.18 -6.52
N LYS A 9 5.15 34.05 -7.54
CA LYS A 9 4.00 34.05 -8.48
C LYS A 9 4.35 34.12 -9.95
N LYS A 10 5.52 33.59 -10.34
CA LYS A 10 5.80 33.31 -11.75
C LYS A 10 5.47 31.85 -12.00
N THR A 11 4.36 31.59 -12.70
CA THR A 11 4.00 30.26 -13.20
C THR A 11 5.19 29.73 -13.98
N LEU A 12 5.88 28.70 -13.47
CA LEU A 12 7.07 28.13 -14.10
C LEU A 12 6.66 27.58 -15.48
N ASN A 13 7.02 28.31 -16.53
CA ASN A 13 6.72 27.93 -17.90
C ASN A 13 7.88 27.07 -18.41
N ILE A 14 7.62 25.78 -18.70
CA ILE A 14 8.64 24.85 -19.21
C ILE A 14 9.37 25.40 -20.44
N LYS A 15 8.69 26.18 -21.27
CA LYS A 15 9.29 26.78 -22.48
C LYS A 15 10.40 27.79 -22.17
N GLU A 16 10.39 28.39 -20.98
CA GLU A 16 11.37 29.39 -20.53
C GLU A 16 12.51 28.77 -19.72
N MET A 17 12.44 27.47 -19.43
CA MET A 17 13.49 26.78 -18.67
C MET A 17 14.71 26.49 -19.55
N PRO A 18 15.94 26.56 -18.99
CA PRO A 18 17.12 25.99 -19.61
C PRO A 18 16.89 24.53 -20.02
N ASN A 19 17.45 24.11 -21.16
CA ASN A 19 17.20 22.76 -21.70
C ASN A 19 17.56 21.65 -20.71
N ASP A 20 18.67 21.79 -19.99
CA ASP A 20 19.13 20.86 -18.95
C ASP A 20 18.22 20.80 -17.71
N GLN A 21 17.33 21.78 -17.54
CA GLN A 21 16.36 21.83 -16.44
C GLN A 21 14.96 21.39 -16.87
N LYS A 22 14.69 21.24 -18.17
CA LYS A 22 13.40 20.75 -18.63
C LYS A 22 13.27 19.27 -18.25
N PRO A 23 12.11 18.81 -17.74
CA PRO A 23 12.01 17.47 -17.15
C PRO A 23 12.42 16.31 -18.07
N ARG A 24 12.08 16.37 -19.37
CA ARG A 24 12.35 15.29 -20.32
C ARG A 24 13.83 15.20 -20.71
N GLU A 25 14.47 16.33 -20.80
CA GLU A 25 15.89 16.48 -21.11
C GLU A 25 16.74 16.18 -19.86
N LYS A 26 16.25 16.57 -18.68
CA LYS A 26 16.86 16.28 -17.38
C LYS A 26 16.84 14.78 -17.05
N ILE A 27 15.73 14.08 -17.29
CA ILE A 27 15.67 12.62 -17.10
C ILE A 27 16.59 11.87 -18.06
N GLU A 28 16.74 12.36 -19.29
CA GLU A 28 17.65 11.78 -20.28
C GLU A 28 19.13 11.95 -19.86
N THR A 29 19.48 13.12 -19.34
CA THR A 29 20.86 13.47 -18.99
C THR A 29 21.29 12.90 -17.63
N TYR A 30 20.42 12.98 -16.62
CA TYR A 30 20.76 12.72 -15.22
C TYR A 30 19.97 11.57 -14.58
N GLY A 31 19.07 10.94 -15.34
CA GLY A 31 18.23 9.83 -14.87
C GLY A 31 17.05 10.25 -14.00
N SER A 32 16.16 9.30 -13.72
CA SER A 32 14.88 9.57 -13.04
C SER A 32 15.02 10.04 -11.59
N THR A 33 16.12 9.71 -10.92
CA THR A 33 16.40 10.10 -9.53
C THR A 33 16.72 11.58 -9.36
N SER A 34 17.02 12.29 -10.46
CA SER A 34 17.31 13.72 -10.44
C SER A 34 16.05 14.60 -10.43
N LEU A 35 14.88 14.01 -10.70
CA LEU A 35 13.61 14.70 -10.82
C LEU A 35 12.90 14.78 -9.47
N SER A 36 12.24 15.90 -9.24
CA SER A 36 11.23 16.02 -8.18
C SER A 36 9.94 15.29 -8.56
N ASP A 37 9.12 14.95 -7.56
CA ASP A 37 7.81 14.33 -7.77
C ASP A 37 6.92 15.15 -8.71
N LEU A 38 7.01 16.48 -8.60
CA LEU A 38 6.30 17.41 -9.48
C LEU A 38 6.74 17.26 -10.95
N GLU A 39 8.04 17.08 -11.20
CA GLU A 39 8.58 16.85 -12.54
C GLU A 39 8.23 15.47 -13.07
N LEU A 40 8.26 14.43 -12.22
CA LEU A 40 7.84 13.07 -12.57
C LEU A 40 6.38 13.05 -13.01
N VAL A 41 5.48 13.65 -12.23
CA VAL A 41 4.05 13.75 -12.58
C VAL A 41 3.87 14.59 -13.85
N ALA A 42 4.59 15.70 -14.00
CA ALA A 42 4.52 16.54 -15.21
C ALA A 42 4.93 15.75 -16.48
N ILE A 43 5.93 14.87 -16.38
CA ILE A 43 6.32 13.97 -17.48
C ILE A 43 5.19 12.99 -17.80
N LEU A 44 4.61 12.35 -16.79
CA LEU A 44 3.54 11.35 -16.94
C LEU A 44 2.30 11.94 -17.64
N ILE A 45 1.86 13.13 -17.23
CA ILE A 45 0.68 13.77 -17.82
C ILE A 45 0.98 14.48 -19.16
N GLY A 46 2.25 14.73 -19.44
CA GLY A 46 2.80 15.25 -20.69
C GLY A 46 2.54 16.74 -20.94
N SER A 47 1.32 17.22 -20.75
CA SER A 47 0.92 18.61 -21.03
C SER A 47 -0.16 19.12 -20.08
N GLY A 48 -0.27 20.44 -19.97
CA GLY A 48 -1.37 21.11 -19.28
C GLY A 48 -2.61 21.26 -20.17
N THR A 49 -3.38 22.30 -19.92
CA THR A 49 -4.44 22.79 -20.82
C THR A 49 -4.00 24.12 -21.44
N PRO A 50 -4.72 24.67 -22.45
CA PRO A 50 -4.41 26.00 -22.97
C PRO A 50 -4.42 27.11 -21.90
N ARG A 51 -5.11 26.91 -20.77
CA ARG A 51 -5.25 27.90 -19.68
C ARG A 51 -4.46 27.57 -18.42
N ILE A 52 -4.04 26.32 -18.24
CA ILE A 52 -3.44 25.82 -17.00
C ILE A 52 -2.15 25.09 -17.37
N GLY A 53 -1.01 25.58 -16.85
CA GLY A 53 0.30 24.98 -17.11
C GLY A 53 0.42 23.55 -16.54
N VAL A 54 1.28 22.73 -17.14
CA VAL A 54 1.42 21.32 -16.74
C VAL A 54 1.85 21.15 -15.28
N TYR A 55 2.70 22.03 -14.74
CA TYR A 55 3.10 21.97 -13.33
C TYR A 55 1.96 22.30 -12.36
N GLU A 56 1.00 23.14 -12.76
CA GLU A 56 -0.17 23.41 -11.93
C GLU A 56 -1.12 22.20 -11.92
N VAL A 57 -1.29 21.54 -13.06
CA VAL A 57 -2.05 20.27 -13.13
C VAL A 57 -1.34 19.18 -12.32
N ALA A 58 -0.01 19.05 -12.44
CA ALA A 58 0.78 18.07 -11.71
C ALA A 58 0.73 18.28 -10.19
N ARG A 59 0.72 19.53 -9.73
CA ARG A 59 0.56 19.84 -8.30
C ARG A 59 -0.78 19.36 -7.75
N LYS A 60 -1.87 19.54 -8.49
CA LYS A 60 -3.19 19.03 -8.09
C LYS A 60 -3.24 17.51 -8.02
N VAL A 61 -2.50 16.81 -8.89
CA VAL A 61 -2.36 15.35 -8.78
C VAL A 61 -1.64 14.98 -7.50
N LEU A 62 -0.52 15.64 -7.19
CA LEU A 62 0.20 15.39 -5.94
C LEU A 62 -0.68 15.69 -4.72
N ASP A 63 -1.47 16.77 -4.73
CA ASP A 63 -2.40 17.09 -3.65
C ASP A 63 -3.41 15.95 -3.41
N VAL A 64 -3.91 15.31 -4.48
CA VAL A 64 -4.80 14.12 -4.37
C VAL A 64 -4.05 12.90 -3.81
N LEU A 65 -2.81 12.66 -4.25
CA LEU A 65 -1.98 11.56 -3.73
C LEU A 65 -1.64 11.75 -2.25
N ASP A 66 -1.31 12.97 -1.83
CA ASP A 66 -0.91 13.31 -0.47
C ASP A 66 -2.09 13.23 0.52
N GLN A 67 -3.31 13.50 0.04
CA GLN A 67 -4.54 13.40 0.84
C GLN A 67 -5.08 11.97 0.93
N ALA A 68 -4.64 11.08 0.03
CA ALA A 68 -5.10 9.70 0.01
C ALA A 68 -4.46 8.87 1.14
N PRO A 69 -5.25 8.12 1.94
CA PRO A 69 -4.70 7.12 2.84
C PRO A 69 -3.84 6.10 2.08
N MET A 70 -2.72 5.67 2.66
CA MET A 70 -1.79 4.72 2.02
C MET A 70 -2.40 3.34 1.73
N ASP A 71 -3.53 3.01 2.37
CA ASP A 71 -4.31 1.80 2.16
C ASP A 71 -5.50 1.99 1.20
N ASN A 72 -5.70 3.19 0.65
CA ASN A 72 -6.78 3.46 -0.30
C ASN A 72 -6.31 3.19 -1.74
N GLU A 73 -7.11 2.43 -2.49
CA GLU A 73 -6.90 2.24 -3.92
C GLU A 73 -7.44 3.45 -4.70
N LEU A 74 -6.54 4.33 -5.16
CA LEU A 74 -6.91 5.42 -6.05
C LEU A 74 -7.22 4.89 -7.45
N GLY A 75 -8.44 5.16 -7.91
CA GLY A 75 -8.95 4.82 -9.23
C GLY A 75 -8.86 5.97 -10.23
N ILE A 76 -9.42 5.74 -11.41
CA ILE A 76 -9.50 6.74 -12.47
C ILE A 76 -10.34 7.95 -12.05
N ALA A 77 -11.43 7.70 -11.30
CA ALA A 77 -12.39 8.72 -10.89
C ALA A 77 -11.72 9.83 -10.07
N ASP A 78 -10.83 9.46 -9.14
CA ASP A 78 -10.11 10.37 -8.25
C ASP A 78 -9.28 11.41 -9.01
N PHE A 79 -8.78 11.06 -10.20
CA PHE A 79 -7.98 11.98 -11.02
C PHE A 79 -8.80 12.75 -12.05
N THR A 80 -9.93 12.20 -12.53
CA THR A 80 -10.75 12.86 -13.56
C THR A 80 -11.47 14.12 -13.06
N GLU A 81 -11.59 14.32 -11.75
CA GLU A 81 -12.11 15.57 -11.17
C GLU A 81 -11.13 16.75 -11.36
N ILE A 82 -9.84 16.47 -11.58
CA ILE A 82 -8.82 17.50 -11.78
C ILE A 82 -8.98 18.11 -13.18
N LYS A 83 -9.34 19.39 -13.23
CA LYS A 83 -9.41 20.15 -14.48
C LYS A 83 -8.07 20.10 -15.24
N GLY A 84 -8.09 19.42 -16.39
CA GLY A 84 -6.92 19.19 -17.24
C GLY A 84 -6.48 17.72 -17.32
N ILE A 85 -7.16 16.84 -16.59
CA ILE A 85 -6.97 15.38 -16.60
C ILE A 85 -8.25 14.73 -17.12
N GLY A 86 -8.20 14.31 -18.39
CA GLY A 86 -9.20 13.42 -18.95
C GLY A 86 -8.81 11.95 -18.73
N LEU A 87 -9.68 11.05 -19.21
CA LEU A 87 -9.52 9.60 -19.07
C LEU A 87 -8.12 9.08 -19.43
N ALA A 88 -7.53 9.58 -20.53
CA ALA A 88 -6.21 9.14 -20.97
C ALA A 88 -5.10 9.46 -19.94
N LYS A 89 -5.09 10.66 -19.38
CA LYS A 89 -4.07 11.06 -18.38
C LYS A 89 -4.31 10.37 -17.04
N ALA A 90 -5.57 10.22 -16.63
CA ALA A 90 -5.94 9.47 -15.43
C ALA A 90 -5.48 8.01 -15.53
N ALA A 91 -5.72 7.35 -16.67
CA ALA A 91 -5.28 5.97 -16.91
C ALA A 91 -3.75 5.82 -16.84
N VAL A 92 -2.98 6.79 -17.36
CA VAL A 92 -1.50 6.79 -17.24
C VAL A 92 -1.07 6.90 -15.77
N ILE A 93 -1.69 7.78 -14.98
CA ILE A 93 -1.38 7.93 -13.55
C ILE A 93 -1.71 6.64 -12.80
N SER A 94 -2.92 6.10 -12.97
CA SER A 94 -3.33 4.84 -12.32
C SER A 94 -2.41 3.68 -12.70
N ALA A 95 -2.01 3.58 -13.97
CA ALA A 95 -1.05 2.55 -14.41
C ALA A 95 0.33 2.72 -13.77
N ALA A 96 0.84 3.95 -13.66
CA ALA A 96 2.12 4.24 -13.02
C ALA A 96 2.11 3.88 -11.53
N LEU A 97 1.04 4.23 -10.81
CA LEU A 97 0.85 3.89 -9.39
C LEU A 97 0.78 2.38 -9.19
N GLU A 98 0.03 1.67 -10.02
CA GLU A 98 -0.09 0.20 -9.93
C GLU A 98 1.23 -0.51 -10.24
N ILE A 99 1.99 -0.04 -11.25
CA ILE A 99 3.34 -0.55 -11.51
C ILE A 99 4.24 -0.31 -10.31
N GLY A 100 4.19 0.90 -9.72
CA GLY A 100 4.90 1.25 -8.49
C GLY A 100 4.55 0.28 -7.37
N ARG A 101 3.26 0.07 -7.08
CA ARG A 101 2.78 -0.87 -6.06
C ARG A 101 3.23 -2.32 -6.30
N ARG A 102 3.28 -2.78 -7.56
CA ARG A 102 3.74 -4.14 -7.94
C ARG A 102 5.25 -4.31 -7.86
N ARG A 103 6.02 -3.25 -8.09
CA ARG A 103 7.49 -3.28 -8.16
C ARG A 103 8.18 -2.84 -6.88
N MET A 104 7.52 -2.00 -6.08
CA MET A 104 7.98 -1.69 -4.75
C MET A 104 7.79 -2.93 -3.88
N PRO A 105 8.84 -3.44 -3.23
CA PRO A 105 8.64 -4.38 -2.16
C PRO A 105 7.75 -3.67 -1.15
N GLN A 106 6.52 -4.16 -0.97
CA GLN A 106 5.71 -3.82 0.19
C GLN A 106 6.66 -3.88 1.37
N ARG A 107 6.87 -2.79 2.10
CA ARG A 107 7.71 -2.81 3.31
C ARG A 107 7.05 -3.82 4.23
N ARG A 108 7.50 -5.08 4.15
CA ARG A 108 6.89 -6.17 4.86
C ARG A 108 7.10 -5.85 6.32
N LYS A 109 6.01 -5.81 7.09
CA LYS A 109 6.10 -5.46 8.49
C LYS A 109 6.92 -6.56 9.18
N GLN A 110 8.09 -6.19 9.67
CA GLN A 110 8.86 -7.08 10.53
C GLN A 110 8.11 -7.25 11.86
N ILE A 111 7.96 -8.50 12.29
CA ILE A 111 7.34 -8.86 13.56
C ILE A 111 8.45 -9.18 14.55
N ILE A 112 8.55 -8.36 15.60
CA ILE A 112 9.49 -8.54 16.71
C ILE A 112 8.73 -9.04 17.94
N PHE A 113 7.50 -8.54 18.13
CA PHE A 113 6.62 -8.88 19.24
C PHE A 113 5.21 -9.20 18.75
N PRO A 114 4.42 -10.00 19.51
CA PRO A 114 3.02 -10.29 19.16
C PRO A 114 2.17 -9.04 18.89
N LYS A 115 2.42 -7.93 19.59
CA LYS A 115 1.74 -6.64 19.39
C LYS A 115 1.93 -6.05 17.99
N ASP A 116 3.01 -6.41 17.29
CA ASP A 116 3.28 -5.90 15.94
C ASP A 116 2.32 -6.48 14.90
N VAL A 117 1.71 -7.64 15.21
CA VAL A 117 0.71 -8.31 14.37
C VAL A 117 -0.65 -7.61 14.45
N PHE A 118 -1.00 -7.07 15.62
CA PHE A 118 -2.35 -6.55 15.89
C PHE A 118 -2.84 -5.50 14.87
N PRO A 119 -2.05 -4.46 14.49
CA PRO A 119 -2.48 -3.49 13.47
C PRO A 119 -2.82 -4.13 12.12
N LEU A 120 -2.18 -5.25 11.78
CA LEU A 120 -2.38 -5.94 10.50
C LEU A 120 -3.68 -6.74 10.46
N ILE A 121 -4.15 -7.22 11.62
CA ILE A 121 -5.33 -8.09 11.73
C ILE A 121 -6.50 -7.46 12.49
N ARG A 122 -6.38 -6.22 12.97
CA ARG A 122 -7.41 -5.54 13.80
C ARG A 122 -8.80 -5.53 13.17
N HIS A 123 -8.89 -5.49 11.85
CA HIS A 123 -10.15 -5.46 11.11
C HIS A 123 -10.93 -6.79 11.15
N TYR A 124 -10.29 -7.90 11.54
CA TYR A 124 -10.97 -9.16 11.85
C TYR A 124 -11.59 -9.16 13.25
N GLY A 125 -11.07 -8.35 14.18
CA GLY A 125 -11.60 -8.26 15.55
C GLY A 125 -13.05 -7.80 15.62
N ASN A 126 -13.49 -6.96 14.67
CA ASN A 126 -14.85 -6.42 14.62
C ASN A 126 -15.85 -7.34 13.89
N ARG A 127 -15.46 -8.57 13.53
CA ARG A 127 -16.32 -9.49 12.79
C ARG A 127 -17.23 -10.26 13.75
N ASN A 128 -18.49 -10.42 13.36
CA ASN A 128 -19.50 -11.16 14.12
C ASN A 128 -19.30 -12.70 14.07
N GLN A 129 -18.37 -13.17 13.24
CA GLN A 129 -17.98 -14.56 13.14
C GLN A 129 -16.51 -14.70 13.56
N GLU A 130 -16.18 -15.85 14.14
CA GLU A 130 -14.80 -16.21 14.46
C GLU A 130 -14.04 -16.50 13.17
N HIS A 131 -12.87 -15.88 13.02
CA HIS A 131 -11.96 -16.07 11.90
C HIS A 131 -10.64 -16.60 12.47
N PHE A 132 -10.20 -17.76 12.01
CA PHE A 132 -8.87 -18.28 12.31
C PHE A 132 -7.93 -17.89 11.18
N LEU A 133 -6.86 -17.20 11.51
CA LEU A 133 -5.88 -16.63 10.58
C LEU A 133 -4.56 -17.38 10.66
N THR A 134 -3.87 -17.46 9.53
CA THR A 134 -2.45 -17.80 9.45
C THR A 134 -1.68 -16.68 8.78
N ILE A 135 -0.53 -16.35 9.35
CA ILE A 135 0.37 -15.29 8.92
C ILE A 135 1.72 -15.93 8.61
N SER A 136 2.11 -15.89 7.35
CA SER A 136 3.38 -16.43 6.87
C SER A 136 4.50 -15.42 7.06
N LEU A 137 5.64 -15.84 7.62
CA LEU A 137 6.83 -15.00 7.80
C LEU A 137 8.01 -15.51 6.97
N ASN A 138 8.87 -14.60 6.51
CA ASN A 138 10.17 -14.94 5.91
C ASN A 138 11.28 -15.02 6.97
N GLY A 139 12.51 -15.36 6.56
CA GLY A 139 13.66 -15.53 7.45
C GLY A 139 14.08 -14.26 8.20
N ALA A 140 13.60 -13.09 7.79
CA ALA A 140 13.79 -11.81 8.49
C ALA A 140 12.60 -11.47 9.42
N HIS A 141 11.67 -12.41 9.63
CA HIS A 141 10.42 -12.26 10.38
C HIS A 141 9.48 -11.20 9.80
N GLU A 142 9.52 -10.98 8.49
CA GLU A 142 8.63 -10.05 7.81
C GLU A 142 7.40 -10.78 7.27
N VAL A 143 6.23 -10.14 7.41
CA VAL A 143 4.96 -10.70 6.93
C VAL A 143 4.96 -10.85 5.40
N VAL A 144 4.79 -12.09 4.94
CA VAL A 144 4.66 -12.46 3.53
C VAL A 144 3.20 -12.39 3.12
N THR A 145 2.32 -13.03 3.88
CA THR A 145 0.86 -13.05 3.66
C THR A 145 0.10 -13.21 4.98
N ILE A 146 -1.18 -12.83 4.97
CA ILE A 146 -2.16 -13.08 6.04
C ILE A 146 -3.38 -13.71 5.37
N GLN A 147 -3.84 -14.84 5.89
CA GLN A 147 -4.89 -15.64 5.25
C GLN A 147 -5.88 -16.14 6.29
N VAL A 148 -7.15 -16.19 5.92
CA VAL A 148 -8.20 -16.83 6.71
C VAL A 148 -8.16 -18.33 6.40
N VAL A 149 -7.88 -19.14 7.42
CA VAL A 149 -7.88 -20.62 7.32
C VAL A 149 -9.28 -21.17 7.48
N SER A 150 -10.04 -20.60 8.41
CA SER A 150 -11.41 -21.02 8.67
C SER A 150 -12.23 -19.86 9.21
N ILE A 151 -13.53 -19.91 8.92
CA ILE A 151 -14.53 -19.01 9.48
C ILE A 151 -15.51 -19.90 10.25
N GLY A 152 -15.64 -19.67 11.55
CA GLY A 152 -16.50 -20.45 12.42
C GLY A 152 -17.99 -20.21 12.13
N LEU A 153 -18.76 -21.29 12.11
CA LEU A 153 -20.16 -21.27 12.50
C LEU A 153 -20.22 -21.62 13.99
N VAL A 154 -21.27 -21.17 14.68
CA VAL A 154 -21.45 -21.12 16.15
C VAL A 154 -21.08 -22.40 16.94
N ASN A 155 -20.84 -23.56 16.30
CA ASN A 155 -20.67 -24.86 16.96
C ASN A 155 -19.49 -25.71 16.43
N HIS A 156 -18.24 -25.29 16.66
CA HIS A 156 -16.95 -25.96 16.36
C HIS A 156 -16.25 -25.56 15.05
N THR A 157 -14.96 -25.23 15.16
CA THR A 157 -14.11 -24.87 14.02
C THR A 157 -12.96 -25.87 13.83
N LEU A 158 -12.87 -26.34 12.59
CA LEU A 158 -12.05 -27.41 12.04
C LEU A 158 -10.61 -26.96 11.72
N VAL A 159 -9.85 -26.46 12.70
CA VAL A 159 -8.46 -26.02 12.43
C VAL A 159 -7.54 -27.24 12.30
N HIS A 160 -7.37 -27.70 11.06
CA HIS A 160 -6.48 -28.81 10.74
C HIS A 160 -5.07 -28.29 10.36
N PRO A 161 -3.96 -28.85 10.91
CA PRO A 161 -2.59 -28.43 10.56
C PRO A 161 -2.32 -28.41 9.05
N ARG A 162 -2.85 -29.38 8.29
CA ARG A 162 -2.80 -29.39 6.82
C ARG A 162 -3.23 -28.07 6.19
N GLU A 163 -4.35 -27.48 6.64
CA GLU A 163 -4.85 -26.22 6.07
C GLU A 163 -4.03 -25.02 6.55
N VAL A 164 -3.64 -25.02 7.83
CA VAL A 164 -2.78 -23.97 8.41
C VAL A 164 -1.43 -23.89 7.68
N PHE A 165 -0.82 -25.03 7.34
CA PHE A 165 0.51 -25.08 6.75
C PHE A 165 0.53 -25.13 5.22
N ALA A 166 -0.60 -25.37 4.53
CA ALA A 166 -0.65 -25.52 3.08
C ALA A 166 -0.02 -24.33 2.34
N ASP A 167 -0.47 -23.12 2.65
CA ASP A 167 0.03 -21.91 2.02
C ASP A 167 1.39 -21.45 2.54
N PRO A 168 1.69 -21.45 3.85
CA PRO A 168 3.05 -21.19 4.35
C PRO A 168 4.11 -22.07 3.70
N LEU A 169 3.84 -23.37 3.51
CA LEU A 169 4.75 -24.28 2.82
C LEU A 169 4.90 -23.92 1.34
N ARG A 170 3.80 -23.64 0.64
CA ARG A 170 3.82 -23.19 -0.77
C ARG A 170 4.62 -21.89 -0.95
N GLN A 171 4.54 -21.00 0.04
CA GLN A 171 5.22 -19.71 0.07
C GLN A 171 6.66 -19.79 0.58
N ARG A 172 7.15 -20.97 0.99
CA ARG A 172 8.45 -21.18 1.62
C ARG A 172 8.65 -20.27 2.85
N ALA A 173 7.60 -20.13 3.64
CA ALA A 173 7.67 -19.41 4.91
C ALA A 173 8.64 -20.10 5.86
N THR A 174 9.36 -19.33 6.67
CA THR A 174 10.27 -19.86 7.70
C THR A 174 9.63 -19.92 9.08
N ALA A 175 8.53 -19.18 9.27
CA ALA A 175 7.73 -19.21 10.48
C ALA A 175 6.27 -18.88 10.18
N VAL A 176 5.38 -19.29 11.07
CA VAL A 176 3.95 -18.97 11.01
C VAL A 176 3.49 -18.37 12.33
N ILE A 177 2.56 -17.41 12.25
CA ILE A 177 1.78 -16.95 13.39
C ILE A 177 0.33 -17.29 13.12
N VAL A 178 -0.37 -17.77 14.15
CA VAL A 178 -1.82 -17.97 14.11
C VAL A 178 -2.52 -16.97 15.02
N ALA A 179 -3.72 -16.56 14.63
CA ALA A 179 -4.55 -15.65 15.41
C ALA A 179 -6.03 -15.97 15.18
N HIS A 180 -6.88 -15.66 16.15
CA HIS A 180 -8.33 -15.70 15.98
C HIS A 180 -9.01 -14.53 16.69
N ASN A 181 -10.22 -14.17 16.27
CA ASN A 181 -11.07 -13.23 17.00
C ASN A 181 -12.18 -13.97 17.77
N HIS A 182 -12.49 -13.50 18.97
CA HIS A 182 -13.67 -13.93 19.73
C HIS A 182 -14.78 -12.90 19.59
N PRO A 183 -15.91 -13.19 18.91
CA PRO A 183 -17.04 -12.25 18.82
C PRO A 183 -17.61 -11.87 20.18
N SER A 184 -17.44 -12.72 21.20
CA SER A 184 -17.82 -12.46 22.59
C SER A 184 -16.97 -11.39 23.28
N GLY A 185 -15.81 -11.03 22.70
CA GLY A 185 -14.84 -10.11 23.30
C GLY A 185 -13.98 -10.72 24.42
N ASN A 186 -14.16 -12.01 24.76
CA ASN A 186 -13.30 -12.67 25.73
C ASN A 186 -11.92 -12.95 25.11
N LEU A 187 -10.86 -12.49 25.78
CA LEU A 187 -9.48 -12.69 25.34
C LEU A 187 -8.78 -13.86 26.05
N ASN A 188 -9.46 -14.52 27.01
CA ASN A 188 -8.91 -15.69 27.67
C ASN A 188 -8.97 -16.90 26.73
N PRO A 189 -7.87 -17.62 26.52
CA PRO A 189 -7.86 -18.79 25.66
C PRO A 189 -8.71 -19.91 26.26
N SER A 190 -9.54 -20.51 25.43
CA SER A 190 -10.28 -21.73 25.78
C SER A 190 -9.36 -22.96 25.82
N PRO A 191 -9.79 -24.08 26.42
CA PRO A 191 -9.07 -25.35 26.33
C PRO A 191 -8.83 -25.79 24.88
N ASP A 192 -9.76 -25.48 23.97
CA ASP A 192 -9.64 -25.80 22.56
C ASP A 192 -8.56 -24.96 21.87
N ASP A 193 -8.46 -23.66 22.19
CA ASP A 193 -7.40 -22.77 21.68
C ASP A 193 -6.01 -23.27 22.05
N ILE A 194 -5.86 -23.73 23.31
CA ILE A 194 -4.64 -24.30 23.83
C ILE A 194 -4.31 -25.60 23.09
N ASN A 195 -5.29 -26.50 22.93
CA ASN A 195 -5.11 -27.77 22.22
C ASN A 195 -4.73 -27.56 20.74
N VAL A 196 -5.38 -26.63 20.05
CA VAL A 196 -5.06 -26.28 18.66
C VAL A 196 -3.63 -25.75 18.58
N THR A 197 -3.25 -24.83 19.45
CA THR A 197 -1.90 -24.26 19.48
C THR A 197 -0.84 -25.34 19.72
N LEU A 198 -1.06 -26.25 20.69
CA LEU A 198 -0.15 -27.36 20.95
C LEU A 198 -0.04 -28.32 19.76
N ARG A 199 -1.16 -28.63 19.10
CA ARG A 199 -1.20 -29.49 17.92
C ARG A 199 -0.44 -28.87 16.75
N LEU A 200 -0.61 -27.58 16.50
CA LEU A 200 0.11 -26.85 15.45
C LEU A 200 1.61 -26.79 15.75
N LYS A 201 1.99 -26.50 17.00
CA LYS A 201 3.39 -26.49 17.44
C LYS A 201 4.08 -27.84 17.30
N LYS A 202 3.37 -28.96 17.43
CA LYS A 202 3.92 -30.30 17.20
C LYS A 202 4.08 -30.65 15.72
N ALA A 203 3.27 -30.04 14.86
CA ALA A 203 3.21 -30.37 13.43
C ALA A 203 4.16 -29.54 12.57
N GLY A 204 4.43 -28.29 12.95
CA GLY A 204 5.45 -27.43 12.34
C GLY A 204 6.81 -27.63 12.97
#